data_AF-A0A2G6CF20-F1
#
_entry.id   AF-A0A2G6CF20-F1
#
_cell.length_a   1.000
_cell.length_b   1.000
_cell.length_c   1.000
_cell.angle_alpha   90.00
_cell.angle_beta   90.00
_cell.angle_gamma   90.00
#
_symmetry.space_group_name_H-M   'P 1'
#
loop_
_entity.id
_entity.type
_entity.pdbx_description
1 polymer ?
#
loop_
_entity_poly.entity_id
_entity_poly.type
_entity_poly.pdbx_seq_one_letter_code
_entity_poly.pdbx_strand_id
1 'polypeptide(L)'
;MSRLLLPATLLLLAATPASAGRIERACLASDLNGTRPLCACLQIVADQTLPSAYQRRGAAFFRNPDLSQKTKMSAIDNASDARFWQHWQLFGQRAEATCG
;
A
#
# COMPACT_ATOMS: atom_id res chain seq x y z
N MET A 1 -8.71 44.05 -40.41
CA MET A 1 -8.43 43.92 -38.96
C MET A 1 -9.07 42.62 -38.48
N SER A 2 -8.32 41.55 -38.29
CA SER A 2 -8.81 40.40 -37.52
C SER A 2 -7.60 39.60 -37.02
N ARG A 3 -7.29 39.75 -35.72
CA ARG A 3 -6.26 38.95 -35.05
C ARG A 3 -6.97 37.77 -34.40
N LEU A 4 -6.83 36.59 -35.00
CA LEU A 4 -7.23 35.32 -34.39
C LEU A 4 -6.32 35.05 -33.21
N LEU A 5 -6.88 35.09 -32.00
CA LEU A 5 -6.22 34.67 -30.76
C LEU A 5 -6.57 33.19 -30.53
N LEU A 6 -5.61 32.29 -30.73
CA LEU A 6 -5.73 30.88 -30.32
C LEU A 6 -5.49 30.76 -28.81
N PRO A 7 -6.38 30.13 -28.03
CA PRO A 7 -6.11 29.84 -26.63
C PRO A 7 -5.18 28.61 -26.56
N ALA A 8 -3.99 28.80 -25.98
CA ALA A 8 -3.10 27.70 -25.64
C ALA A 8 -3.63 27.01 -24.37
N THR A 9 -4.36 25.91 -24.53
CA THR A 9 -4.78 25.05 -23.42
C THR A 9 -3.58 24.27 -22.90
N LEU A 10 -3.04 24.69 -21.76
CA LEU A 10 -2.04 23.93 -21.01
C LEU A 10 -2.70 22.66 -20.43
N LEU A 11 -2.35 21.48 -20.95
CA LEU A 11 -2.62 20.21 -20.27
C LEU A 11 -1.71 20.11 -19.04
N LEU A 12 -2.30 20.28 -17.84
CA LEU A 12 -1.63 19.89 -16.60
C LEU A 12 -1.60 18.36 -16.53
N LEU A 13 -0.43 17.76 -16.78
CA LEU A 13 -0.20 16.37 -16.44
C LEU A 13 -0.24 16.25 -14.91
N ALA A 14 -1.34 15.73 -14.38
CA ALA A 14 -1.42 15.32 -12.99
C ALA A 14 -0.43 14.16 -12.78
N ALA A 15 0.75 14.45 -12.23
CA ALA A 15 1.67 13.43 -11.76
C ALA A 15 0.96 12.66 -10.64
N THR A 16 0.52 11.43 -10.93
CA THR A 16 0.10 10.52 -9.88
C THR A 16 1.32 10.29 -8.99
N PRO A 17 1.21 10.45 -7.66
CA PRO A 17 2.30 10.08 -6.79
C PRO A 17 2.56 8.60 -7.05
N ALA A 18 3.69 8.29 -7.67
CA ALA A 18 4.20 6.93 -7.72
C ALA A 18 4.43 6.56 -6.26
N SER A 19 3.49 5.84 -5.65
CA SER A 19 3.69 5.09 -4.42
C SER A 19 4.71 4.01 -4.76
N ALA A 20 5.98 4.43 -4.91
CA ALA A 20 7.09 3.54 -5.15
C ALA A 20 6.92 2.40 -4.13
N GLY A 21 6.75 1.17 -4.59
CA GLY A 21 6.04 0.13 -3.86
C GLY A 21 6.51 0.00 -2.42
N ARG A 22 5.75 0.53 -1.46
CA ARG A 22 6.18 0.53 -0.06
C ARG A 22 6.12 -0.86 0.53
N ILE A 23 5.06 -1.60 0.23
CA ILE A 23 4.90 -3.01 0.59
C ILE A 23 5.88 -3.85 -0.23
N GLU A 24 6.05 -3.59 -1.53
CA GLU A 24 7.04 -4.29 -2.36
C GLU A 24 8.45 -4.17 -1.78
N ARG A 25 8.92 -2.95 -1.51
CA ARG A 25 10.24 -2.73 -0.91
C ARG A 25 10.39 -3.38 0.46
N ALA A 26 9.34 -3.32 1.28
CA ALA A 26 9.38 -3.92 2.61
C ALA A 26 9.43 -5.45 2.55
N CYS A 27 8.69 -6.05 1.61
CA CYS A 27 8.71 -7.48 1.30
C CYS A 27 10.10 -7.92 0.83
N LEU A 28 10.68 -7.22 -0.15
CA LEU A 28 12.01 -7.52 -0.68
C LEU A 28 13.14 -7.34 0.35
N ALA A 29 12.96 -6.43 1.30
CA ALA A 29 13.93 -6.17 2.36
C ALA A 29 13.72 -7.06 3.60
N SER A 30 12.67 -7.86 3.64
CA SER A 30 12.44 -8.79 4.75
C SER A 30 13.19 -10.09 4.54
N ASP A 31 13.54 -10.77 5.62
CA ASP A 31 14.14 -12.11 5.59
C ASP A 31 13.14 -13.21 5.17
N LEU A 32 11.87 -12.82 4.95
CA LEU A 32 10.89 -13.68 4.31
C LEU A 32 11.29 -13.78 2.84
N ASN A 33 11.47 -14.99 2.30
CA ASN A 33 11.87 -15.30 0.91
C ASN A 33 10.94 -14.71 -0.18
N GLY A 34 10.75 -13.39 -0.20
CA GLY A 34 9.92 -12.66 -1.14
C GLY A 34 10.64 -12.56 -2.47
N THR A 35 10.09 -13.19 -3.50
CA THR A 35 10.58 -13.00 -4.87
C THR A 35 10.10 -11.67 -5.43
N ARG A 36 10.82 -11.08 -6.38
CA ARG A 36 10.40 -9.83 -7.06
C ARG A 36 8.97 -9.91 -7.61
N PRO A 37 8.55 -10.99 -8.31
CA PRO A 37 7.16 -11.11 -8.78
C PRO A 37 6.14 -11.13 -7.65
N LEU A 38 6.41 -11.87 -6.56
CA LEU A 38 5.51 -11.93 -5.42
C LEU A 38 5.37 -10.57 -4.74
N CYS A 39 6.48 -9.91 -4.42
CA CYS A 39 6.45 -8.62 -3.74
C CYS A 39 5.78 -7.53 -4.60
N ALA A 40 5.91 -7.58 -5.92
CA ALA A 40 5.18 -6.70 -6.83
C ALA A 40 3.67 -6.99 -6.82
N CYS A 41 3.27 -8.27 -6.82
CA CYS A 41 1.86 -8.66 -6.68
C CYS A 41 1.26 -8.15 -5.36
N LEU A 42 1.97 -8.34 -4.25
CA LEU A 42 1.55 -7.83 -2.94
C LEU A 42 1.37 -6.31 -2.92
N GLN A 43 2.21 -5.57 -3.64
CA GLN A 43 2.04 -4.12 -3.75
C GLN A 43 0.79 -3.74 -4.54
N ILE A 44 0.51 -4.40 -5.66
CA ILE A 44 -0.71 -4.16 -6.45
C ILE A 44 -1.96 -4.39 -5.59
N VAL A 45 -1.99 -5.47 -4.81
CA VAL A 45 -3.10 -5.75 -3.89
C VAL A 45 -3.16 -4.70 -2.76
N ALA A 46 -2.02 -4.26 -2.23
CA ALA A 46 -1.97 -3.22 -1.22
C ALA A 46 -2.51 -1.88 -1.73
N ASP A 47 -2.24 -1.50 -2.98
CA ASP A 47 -2.77 -0.28 -3.58
C ASP A 47 -4.30 -0.31 -3.76
N GLN A 48 -4.88 -1.51 -3.90
CA GLN A 48 -6.34 -1.68 -4.01
C GLN A 48 -7.05 -1.73 -2.64
N THR A 49 -6.37 -2.17 -1.59
CA THR A 49 -7.01 -2.54 -0.31
C THR A 49 -6.57 -1.69 0.88
N LEU A 50 -5.40 -1.05 0.80
CA LEU A 50 -4.81 -0.28 1.90
C LEU A 50 -4.68 1.20 1.52
N PRO A 51 -5.25 2.12 2.33
CA PRO A 51 -4.87 3.52 2.32
C PRO A 51 -3.36 3.71 2.48
N SER A 52 -2.80 4.77 1.90
CA SER A 52 -1.35 5.06 1.93
C SER A 52 -0.76 5.10 3.36
N ALA A 53 -1.54 5.56 4.34
CA ALA A 53 -1.17 5.56 5.76
C ALA A 53 -1.07 4.13 6.33
N TYR A 54 -1.97 3.24 5.93
CA TYR A 54 -1.97 1.84 6.36
C TYR A 54 -0.90 1.02 5.64
N GLN A 55 -0.59 1.33 4.37
CA GLN A 55 0.61 0.78 3.73
C GLN A 55 1.89 1.17 4.49
N ARG A 56 1.96 2.40 5.04
CA ARG A 56 3.11 2.83 5.87
C ARG A 56 3.28 1.96 7.10
N ARG A 57 2.18 1.77 7.82
CA ARG A 57 2.13 0.99 9.05
C ARG A 57 2.40 -0.49 8.78
N GLY A 58 1.72 -1.06 7.78
CA GLY A 58 1.89 -2.45 7.34
C GLY A 58 3.30 -2.78 6.86
N ALA A 59 3.96 -1.85 6.17
CA ALA A 59 5.37 -2.01 5.78
C ALA A 59 6.33 -2.20 6.96
N ALA A 60 5.96 -1.79 8.18
CA ALA A 60 6.75 -2.07 9.38
C ALA A 60 6.66 -3.53 9.82
N PHE A 61 5.57 -4.25 9.50
CA PHE A 61 5.39 -5.65 9.89
C PHE A 61 6.35 -6.58 9.15
N PHE A 62 6.70 -6.27 7.90
CA PHE A 62 7.70 -7.03 7.14
C PHE A 62 9.10 -6.94 7.77
N ARG A 63 9.44 -5.80 8.40
CA ARG A 63 10.72 -5.63 9.11
C ARG A 63 10.68 -6.21 10.53
N ASN A 64 9.52 -6.18 11.17
CA ASN A 64 9.34 -6.68 12.52
C ASN A 64 7.97 -7.38 12.63
N PRO A 65 7.93 -8.71 12.43
CA PRO A 65 6.69 -9.49 12.50
C PRO A 65 5.96 -9.38 13.84
N ASP A 66 6.66 -9.15 14.96
CA ASP A 66 6.04 -9.01 16.29
C ASP A 66 5.09 -7.82 16.37
N LEU A 67 5.30 -6.78 15.56
CA LEU A 67 4.39 -5.63 15.50
C LEU A 67 2.99 -6.03 15.03
N SER A 68 2.88 -7.06 14.18
CA SER A 68 1.59 -7.57 13.74
C SER A 68 0.83 -8.24 14.88
N GLN A 69 1.53 -9.03 15.72
CA GLN A 69 0.94 -9.68 16.89
C GLN A 69 0.53 -8.65 17.93
N LYS A 70 1.40 -7.68 18.23
CA LYS A 70 1.09 -6.58 19.15
C LYS A 70 -0.13 -5.78 18.69
N THR A 71 -0.19 -5.44 17.40
CA THR A 71 -1.34 -4.71 16.82
C THR A 71 -2.63 -5.53 16.88
N LYS A 72 -2.56 -6.84 16.63
CA LYS A 72 -3.72 -7.73 16.76
C LYS A 72 -4.24 -7.76 18.20
N MET A 73 -3.35 -7.79 19.19
CA MET A 73 -3.73 -7.78 20.60
C MET A 73 -4.31 -6.42 21.03
N SER A 74 -3.68 -5.31 20.66
CA SER A 74 -4.19 -3.97 20.99
C SER A 74 -5.49 -3.63 20.28
N ALA A 75 -5.81 -4.25 19.14
CA ALA A 75 -7.09 -4.07 18.46
C ALA A 75 -8.31 -4.49 19.30
N ILE A 76 -8.13 -5.20 20.43
CA ILE A 76 -9.21 -5.57 21.36
C ILE A 76 -9.79 -4.33 22.07
N ASP A 77 -8.96 -3.36 22.43
CA ASP A 77 -9.35 -2.18 23.20
C ASP A 77 -9.02 -0.84 22.50
N ASN A 78 -8.25 -0.85 21.41
CA ASN A 78 -7.89 0.34 20.64
C ASN A 78 -8.60 0.41 19.29
N ALA A 79 -9.51 1.40 19.13
CA ALA A 79 -10.30 1.57 17.91
C ALA A 79 -9.47 1.90 16.65
N SER A 80 -8.32 2.57 16.79
CA SER A 80 -7.45 2.88 15.65
C SER A 80 -6.74 1.62 15.16
N ASP A 81 -6.30 0.77 16.08
CA ASP A 81 -5.68 -0.51 15.77
C ASP A 81 -6.68 -1.51 15.23
N ALA A 82 -7.91 -1.54 15.77
CA ALA A 82 -9.00 -2.32 15.22
C ALA A 82 -9.29 -1.99 13.75
N ARG A 83 -9.40 -0.69 13.41
CA ARG A 83 -9.60 -0.26 12.01
C ARG A 83 -8.44 -0.68 11.13
N PHE A 84 -7.21 -0.39 11.55
CA PHE A 84 -6.03 -0.80 10.78
C PHE A 84 -5.99 -2.33 10.59
N TRP A 85 -6.27 -3.10 11.65
CA TRP A 85 -6.24 -4.56 11.62
C TRP A 85 -7.27 -5.14 10.66
N GLN A 86 -8.49 -4.59 10.63
CA GLN A 86 -9.52 -4.98 9.65
C GLN A 86 -9.05 -4.79 8.21
N HIS A 87 -8.48 -3.63 7.88
CA HIS A 87 -7.91 -3.38 6.55
C HIS A 87 -6.72 -4.31 6.24
N TRP A 88 -5.87 -4.57 7.24
CA TRP A 88 -4.74 -5.47 7.10
C TRP A 88 -5.17 -6.92 6.84
N GLN A 89 -6.25 -7.38 7.49
CA GLN A 89 -6.84 -8.69 7.24
C GLN A 89 -7.46 -8.78 5.83
N LEU A 90 -8.16 -7.73 5.38
CA LEU A 90 -8.69 -7.67 4.02
C LEU A 90 -7.55 -7.75 2.98
N PHE A 91 -6.48 -6.99 3.19
CA PHE A 91 -5.27 -7.08 2.38
C PHE A 91 -4.72 -8.51 2.33
N GLY A 92 -4.53 -9.16 3.49
CA GLY A 92 -4.00 -10.52 3.57
C GLY A 92 -4.87 -11.55 2.84
N GLN A 93 -6.19 -11.49 3.03
CA GLN A 93 -7.13 -12.39 2.33
C GLN A 93 -7.08 -12.19 0.82
N ARG A 94 -7.03 -10.94 0.36
CA ARG A 94 -6.95 -10.63 -1.08
C ARG A 94 -5.60 -11.02 -1.67
N ALA A 95 -4.52 -10.83 -0.91
CA ALA A 95 -3.17 -11.20 -1.29
C ALA A 95 -3.05 -12.71 -1.48
N GLU A 96 -3.56 -13.51 -0.55
CA GLU A 96 -3.59 -14.98 -0.68
C GLU A 96 -4.36 -15.41 -1.94
N ALA A 97 -5.55 -14.87 -2.15
CA ALA A 97 -6.38 -15.22 -3.30
C ALA A 97 -5.80 -14.77 -4.67
N THR A 98 -4.87 -13.81 -4.69
CA THR A 98 -4.35 -13.21 -5.93
C THR A 98 -2.90 -13.61 -6.22
N CYS A 99 -2.08 -13.80 -5.18
CA CYS A 99 -0.63 -13.93 -5.27
C CYS A 99 -0.10 -15.26 -4.69
N GLY A 100 -0.95 -16.07 -4.04
CA GLY A 100 -0.61 -17.35 -3.42
C GLY A 100 -0.49 -18.51 -4.40
#